data_AF-A0A4R8N287-F1
#
_entry.id   AF-A0A4R8N287-F1
#
_cell.length_a   1.000
_cell.length_b   1.000
_cell.length_c   1.000
_cell.angle_alpha   90.00
_cell.angle_beta   90.00
_cell.angle_gamma   90.00
#
_symmetry.space_group_name_H-M   'P 1'
#
loop_
_entity.id
_entity.type
_entity.pdbx_description
1 polymer ?
#
loop_
_entity_poly.entity_id
_entity_poly.type
_entity_poly.pdbx_seq_one_letter_code
_entity_poly.pdbx_strand_id
1 'polypeptide(L)'
;MLKSFIAIVVGLLSNVILSVLCDTILKVLNLLPYDHMFVSTPLVLFVLGYRIIFSIFGCYLTAKLAPQNPMKHAFILGGIGLLFGIAGVVFAGHLGPWWYAWSLVVLTPLIAYIGGKLYVLQEKSK
;
A
#
# COMPACT_ATOMS: atom_id res chain seq x y z
N MET A 1 12.69 -19.29 -7.09
CA MET A 1 11.28 -18.99 -7.42
C MET A 1 10.40 -18.91 -6.18
N LEU A 2 10.30 -19.96 -5.35
CA LEU A 2 9.46 -19.95 -4.14
C LEU A 2 9.76 -18.78 -3.17
N LYS A 3 11.05 -18.50 -2.90
CA LYS A 3 11.46 -17.39 -2.03
C LYS A 3 11.01 -16.01 -2.54
N SER A 4 11.08 -15.79 -3.85
CA SER A 4 10.61 -14.55 -4.50
C SER A 4 9.11 -14.36 -4.35
N PHE A 5 8.34 -15.44 -4.55
CA PHE A 5 6.89 -15.42 -4.38
C PHE A 5 6.52 -15.11 -2.93
N ILE A 6 7.15 -15.79 -1.96
CA ILE A 6 6.93 -15.54 -0.53
C ILE A 6 7.25 -14.09 -0.17
N ALA A 7 8.34 -13.50 -0.70
CA ALA A 7 8.69 -12.10 -0.44
C ALA A 7 7.59 -11.12 -0.87
N ILE A 8 6.98 -11.34 -2.04
CA ILE A 8 5.88 -10.52 -2.56
C ILE A 8 4.63 -10.72 -1.69
N VAL A 9 4.29 -11.97 -1.37
CA VAL A 9 3.14 -12.30 -0.53
C VAL A 9 3.26 -11.69 0.86
N VAL A 10 4.42 -11.74 1.50
CA VAL A 10 4.64 -11.15 2.82
C VAL A 10 4.45 -9.64 2.81
N GLY A 11 4.99 -8.94 1.80
CA GLY A 11 4.80 -7.50 1.67
C GLY A 11 3.34 -7.11 1.40
N LEU A 12 2.66 -7.88 0.53
CA LEU A 12 1.23 -7.69 0.25
C LEU A 12 0.38 -7.89 1.52
N LEU A 13 0.57 -9.02 2.21
CA LEU A 13 -0.17 -9.34 3.44
C LEU A 13 0.09 -8.31 4.52
N SER A 14 1.33 -7.84 4.67
CA SER A 14 1.66 -6.80 5.64
C SER A 14 0.88 -5.52 5.36
N ASN A 15 0.82 -5.07 4.10
CA ASN A 15 0.03 -3.89 3.72
C ASN A 15 -1.48 -4.09 4.00
N VAL A 16 -2.03 -5.24 3.60
CA VAL A 16 -3.46 -5.56 3.78
C VAL A 16 -3.82 -5.63 5.26
N ILE A 17 -3.07 -6.38 6.06
CA ILE A 17 -3.34 -6.57 7.49
C ILE A 17 -3.28 -5.24 8.23
N LEU A 18 -2.23 -4.44 8.02
CA LEU A 18 -2.08 -3.14 8.69
C LEU A 18 -3.22 -2.18 8.29
N SER A 19 -3.56 -2.14 7.00
CA SER A 19 -4.64 -1.26 6.51
C SER A 19 -5.99 -1.67 7.07
N VAL A 20 -6.33 -2.96 7.02
CA VAL A 20 -7.60 -3.49 7.55
C VAL A 20 -7.70 -3.29 9.06
N LEU A 21 -6.61 -3.50 9.80
CA LEU A 21 -6.60 -3.28 11.25
C LEU A 21 -6.87 -1.82 11.58
N CYS A 22 -6.18 -0.89 10.90
CA CYS A 22 -6.35 0.54 11.14
C CYS A 22 -7.76 1.02 10.74
N ASP A 23 -8.28 0.56 9.61
CA ASP A 23 -9.66 0.81 9.19
C ASP A 23 -10.68 0.29 10.21
N THR A 24 -10.47 -0.93 10.72
CA THR A 24 -11.37 -1.53 11.70
C THR A 24 -11.38 -0.73 12.99
N ILE A 25 -10.21 -0.29 13.48
CA ILE A 25 -10.11 0.57 14.66
C ILE A 25 -10.88 1.88 14.43
N LEU A 26 -10.67 2.55 13.30
CA LEU A 26 -11.37 3.81 12.98
C LEU A 26 -12.88 3.62 12.85
N LYS A 27 -13.33 2.47 12.34
CA LYS A 27 -14.76 2.13 12.24
C LYS A 27 -15.39 1.84 13.60
N VAL A 28 -14.69 1.12 14.48
CA VAL A 28 -15.13 0.86 15.87
C VAL A 28 -15.20 2.15 16.67
N LEU A 29 -14.31 3.11 16.40
CA LEU A 29 -14.33 4.45 16.98
C LEU A 29 -15.40 5.38 16.37
N ASN A 30 -16.23 4.89 15.43
CA ASN A 30 -17.23 5.66 14.68
C ASN A 30 -16.66 6.86 13.92
N LEU A 31 -15.36 6.85 13.61
CA LEU A 31 -14.71 7.87 12.78
C LEU A 31 -14.89 7.56 11.29
N LEU A 32 -14.84 6.27 10.92
CA LEU A 32 -15.08 5.82 9.55
C LEU A 32 -16.39 5.04 9.43
N PRO A 33 -17.20 5.31 8.39
CA PRO A 33 -18.33 4.47 8.02
C PRO A 33 -17.87 3.11 7.48
N TYR A 34 -18.78 2.14 7.47
CA TYR A 34 -18.50 0.80 6.94
C TYR A 34 -18.73 0.70 5.43
N ASP A 35 -19.66 1.49 4.92
CA ASP A 35 -20.25 1.42 3.58
C ASP A 35 -19.71 2.50 2.63
N HIS A 36 -19.30 3.66 3.15
CA HIS A 36 -18.75 4.75 2.35
C HIS A 36 -17.60 5.50 3.03
N MET A 37 -16.94 6.37 2.27
CA MET A 37 -15.83 7.22 2.68
C MET A 37 -16.13 8.71 2.42
N PHE A 38 -17.40 9.08 2.29
CA PHE A 38 -17.86 10.47 2.37
C PHE A 38 -17.76 11.02 3.80
N VAL A 39 -16.52 11.27 4.23
CA VAL A 39 -16.17 11.86 5.52
C VAL A 39 -15.43 13.19 5.29
N SER A 40 -15.09 13.88 6.39
CA SER A 40 -14.34 15.13 6.29
C SER A 40 -13.00 14.93 5.58
N THR A 41 -12.61 15.89 4.72
CA THR A 41 -11.37 15.84 3.94
C THR A 41 -10.12 15.56 4.78
N PRO A 42 -9.94 16.15 5.99
CA PRO A 42 -8.79 15.84 6.84
C PRO A 42 -8.72 14.36 7.24
N LEU A 43 -9.86 13.72 7.47
CA LEU A 43 -9.90 12.30 7.82
C LEU A 43 -9.57 11.42 6.61
N VAL A 44 -10.06 11.78 5.41
CA VAL A 44 -9.67 11.08 4.16
C VAL A 44 -8.16 11.19 3.90
N LEU A 45 -7.58 12.37 4.14
CA LEU A 45 -6.14 12.58 4.02
C LEU A 45 -5.35 11.77 5.07
N PHE A 46 -5.85 11.67 6.29
CA PHE A 46 -5.26 10.81 7.32
C PHE A 46 -5.27 9.34 6.89
N VAL A 47 -6.39 8.88 6.33
CA VAL A 47 -6.54 7.53 5.77
C VAL A 47 -5.56 7.29 4.63
N LEU A 48 -5.48 8.23 3.70
CA LEU A 48 -4.53 8.17 2.60
C LEU A 48 -3.08 8.10 3.11
N GLY A 49 -2.75 8.92 4.11
CA GLY A 49 -1.41 9.01 4.69
C GLY A 49 -0.93 7.71 5.29
N TYR A 50 -1.71 7.09 6.19
CA TYR A 50 -1.29 5.82 6.78
C TYR A 50 -1.21 4.70 5.73
N ARG A 51 -2.10 4.67 4.72
CA ARG A 51 -2.09 3.65 3.66
C ARG A 51 -0.85 3.76 2.79
N ILE A 52 -0.40 4.98 2.50
CA ILE A 52 0.87 5.22 1.80
C ILE A 52 2.03 4.64 2.64
N ILE A 53 2.07 4.93 3.94
CA ILE A 53 3.12 4.44 4.85
C ILE A 53 3.14 2.90 4.87
N PHE A 54 1.99 2.26 5.01
CA PHE A 54 1.87 0.80 5.03
C PHE A 54 2.24 0.16 3.70
N SER A 55 1.90 0.81 2.59
CA SER A 55 2.27 0.34 1.25
C SER A 55 3.78 0.46 1.01
N ILE A 56 4.41 1.55 1.47
CA ILE A 56 5.88 1.70 1.45
C ILE A 56 6.52 0.59 2.28
N PHE A 57 6.00 0.34 3.48
CA PHE A 57 6.50 -0.71 4.36
C PHE A 57 6.36 -2.12 3.74
N GLY A 58 5.23 -2.42 3.10
CA GLY A 58 5.04 -3.66 2.35
C GLY A 58 6.06 -3.83 1.23
N CYS A 59 6.31 -2.77 0.44
CA CYS A 59 7.33 -2.78 -0.61
C CYS A 59 8.75 -2.93 -0.06
N TYR A 60 9.05 -2.29 1.08
CA TYR A 60 10.31 -2.45 1.80
C TYR A 60 10.51 -3.91 2.28
N LEU A 61 9.49 -4.54 2.86
CA LEU A 61 9.57 -5.94 3.30
C LEU A 61 9.77 -6.88 2.11
N THR A 62 9.07 -6.66 1.01
CA THR A 62 9.28 -7.43 -0.22
C THR A 62 10.70 -7.28 -0.76
N ALA A 63 11.25 -6.07 -0.75
CA ALA A 63 12.64 -5.83 -1.14
C ALA A 63 13.62 -6.55 -0.20
N LYS A 64 13.38 -6.47 1.12
CA LYS A 64 14.21 -7.08 2.15
C LYS A 64 14.26 -8.61 2.08
N LEU A 65 13.14 -9.24 1.75
CA LEU A 65 13.02 -10.70 1.66
C LEU A 65 13.35 -11.25 0.27
N ALA A 66 13.55 -10.38 -0.72
CA ALA A 66 13.85 -10.79 -2.08
C ALA A 66 15.21 -11.50 -2.13
N PRO A 67 15.30 -12.71 -2.73
CA PRO A 67 16.55 -13.45 -2.79
C PRO A 67 17.59 -12.78 -3.70
N GLN A 68 17.15 -12.04 -4.72
CA GLN A 68 17.98 -11.30 -5.67
C GLN A 68 17.17 -10.12 -6.23
N ASN A 69 17.84 -9.06 -6.68
CA ASN A 69 17.21 -7.88 -7.30
C ASN A 69 16.05 -7.31 -6.45
N PRO A 70 16.33 -6.77 -5.25
CA PRO A 70 15.31 -6.29 -4.31
C PRO A 70 14.37 -5.24 -4.92
N MET A 71 14.93 -4.33 -5.72
CA MET A 71 14.15 -3.29 -6.39
C MET A 71 13.14 -3.86 -7.41
N LYS A 72 13.51 -4.92 -8.15
CA LYS A 72 12.57 -5.56 -9.10
C LYS A 72 11.36 -6.15 -8.37
N HIS A 73 11.57 -6.80 -7.22
CA HIS A 73 10.48 -7.39 -6.45
C HIS A 73 9.56 -6.32 -5.85
N ALA A 74 10.13 -5.19 -5.39
CA ALA A 74 9.33 -4.04 -4.94
C ALA A 74 8.47 -3.47 -6.08
N PHE A 75 9.02 -3.32 -7.29
CA PHE A 75 8.24 -2.88 -8.45
C PHE A 75 7.18 -3.90 -8.89
N ILE A 76 7.43 -5.21 -8.78
CA ILE A 76 6.42 -6.23 -9.06
C ILE A 76 5.24 -6.08 -8.08
N LEU A 77 5.52 -5.93 -6.78
CA LEU A 77 4.46 -5.67 -5.80
C LEU A 77 3.74 -4.34 -6.09
N GLY A 78 4.49 -3.29 -6.46
CA GLY A 78 3.92 -2.02 -6.90
C GLY A 78 3.00 -2.16 -8.11
N GLY A 79 3.38 -2.95 -9.11
CA GLY A 79 2.55 -3.25 -10.28
C GLY A 79 1.26 -3.98 -9.90
N ILE A 80 1.34 -4.96 -8.98
CA ILE A 80 0.16 -5.63 -8.43
C ILE A 80 -0.73 -4.63 -7.69
N GLY A 81 -0.14 -3.76 -6.86
CA GLY A 81 -0.85 -2.69 -6.17
C GLY A 81 -1.54 -1.71 -7.13
N LEU A 82 -0.90 -1.41 -8.27
CA LEU A 82 -1.46 -0.52 -9.30
C LEU A 82 -2.69 -1.13 -9.94
N LEU A 83 -2.64 -2.42 -10.30
CA LEU A 83 -3.78 -3.15 -10.84
C LEU A 83 -4.95 -3.17 -9.84
N PHE A 84 -4.67 -3.45 -8.57
CA PHE A 84 -5.69 -3.39 -7.52
C PHE A 84 -6.22 -1.97 -7.29
N GLY A 85 -5.37 -0.95 -7.37
CA GLY A 85 -5.78 0.45 -7.25
C GLY A 85 -6.74 0.85 -8.37
N ILE A 86 -6.42 0.50 -9.62
CA ILE A 86 -7.29 0.76 -10.78
C ILE A 86 -8.61 0.00 -10.63
N ALA A 87 -8.57 -1.28 -10.27
CA ALA A 87 -9.77 -2.05 -9.99
C ALA A 87 -10.62 -1.41 -8.87
N GLY A 88 -9.96 -0.93 -7.81
CA GLY A 88 -10.61 -0.18 -6.72
C GLY A 88 -11.31 1.08 -7.22
N VAL A 89 -10.70 1.87 -8.10
CA VAL A 89 -11.33 3.04 -8.72
C VAL A 89 -12.56 2.62 -9.53
N VAL A 90 -12.45 1.59 -10.37
CA VAL A 90 -13.54 1.16 -11.27
C VAL A 90 -14.73 0.59 -10.49
N PHE A 91 -14.48 -0.30 -9.52
CA PHE A 91 -15.55 -1.02 -8.83
C PHE A 91 -16.03 -0.31 -7.55
N ALA A 92 -15.17 0.46 -6.88
CA ALA A 92 -15.44 1.04 -5.56
C ALA A 92 -15.18 2.56 -5.50
N GLY A 93 -14.81 3.22 -6.60
CA GLY A 93 -14.53 4.65 -6.61
C GLY A 93 -15.73 5.53 -6.24
N HIS A 94 -16.95 5.03 -6.45
CA HIS A 94 -18.20 5.70 -6.08
C HIS A 94 -18.47 5.69 -4.56
N LEU A 95 -17.78 4.85 -3.79
CA LEU A 95 -17.94 4.76 -2.33
C LEU A 95 -17.23 5.89 -1.59
N GLY A 96 -16.51 6.77 -2.27
CA GLY A 96 -15.83 7.90 -1.65
C GLY A 96 -15.45 8.99 -2.65
N PRO A 97 -14.62 9.94 -2.23
CA PRO A 97 -14.15 10.97 -3.13
C PRO A 97 -13.28 10.37 -4.24
N TRP A 98 -13.63 10.62 -5.50
CA TRP A 98 -12.90 10.09 -6.65
C TRP A 98 -11.40 10.42 -6.63
N TRP A 99 -11.05 11.63 -6.18
CA TRP A 99 -9.65 12.06 -6.06
C TRP A 99 -8.85 11.17 -5.10
N TYR A 100 -9.48 10.65 -4.04
CA TYR A 100 -8.83 9.77 -3.08
C TYR A 100 -8.46 8.43 -3.72
N ALA A 101 -9.39 7.83 -4.46
CA ALA A 101 -9.16 6.56 -5.16
C ALA A 101 -8.03 6.70 -6.21
N TRP A 102 -8.05 7.79 -6.98
CA TRP A 102 -6.99 8.08 -7.96
C TRP A 102 -5.64 8.42 -7.32
N SER A 103 -5.63 9.05 -6.15
CA SER A 103 -4.38 9.39 -5.44
C SER A 103 -3.53 8.15 -5.16
N LEU A 104 -4.14 7.05 -4.72
CA LEU A 104 -3.42 5.80 -4.50
C LEU A 104 -2.83 5.23 -5.79
N VAL A 105 -3.59 5.26 -6.89
CA VAL A 105 -3.10 4.80 -8.20
C VAL A 105 -1.89 5.61 -8.64
N VAL A 106 -1.99 6.94 -8.61
CA VAL A 106 -0.91 7.84 -9.03
C VAL A 106 0.33 7.72 -8.15
N LEU A 107 0.15 7.52 -6.85
CA LEU A 107 1.26 7.41 -5.90
C LEU A 107 1.91 6.03 -5.88
N THR A 108 1.24 5.00 -6.39
CA THR A 108 1.74 3.60 -6.32
C THR A 108 3.15 3.41 -6.90
N PRO A 109 3.51 3.97 -8.08
CA PRO A 109 4.87 3.85 -8.60
C PRO A 109 5.93 4.49 -7.69
N LEU A 110 5.59 5.65 -7.10
CA LEU A 110 6.48 6.35 -6.17
C LEU A 110 6.65 5.56 -4.87
N ILE A 111 5.56 5.00 -4.34
CA ILE A 111 5.56 4.13 -3.15
C ILE A 111 6.48 2.91 -3.36
N ALA A 112 6.34 2.23 -4.50
CA ALA A 112 7.14 1.05 -4.82
C ALA A 112 8.63 1.39 -4.91
N TYR A 113 8.96 2.51 -5.56
CA TYR A 113 10.33 3.02 -5.64
C TYR A 113 10.90 3.34 -4.26
N ILE A 114 10.18 4.11 -3.44
CA ILE A 114 10.64 4.51 -2.10
C ILE A 114 10.86 3.27 -1.22
N GLY A 115 9.89 2.36 -1.15
CA GLY A 115 10.00 1.14 -0.33
C GLY A 115 11.19 0.27 -0.74
N GLY A 116 11.37 0.03 -2.04
CA GLY A 116 12.53 -0.70 -2.55
C GLY A 116 13.86 0.00 -2.28
N LYS A 117 13.90 1.34 -2.47
CA LYS A 117 15.12 2.13 -2.29
C LYS A 117 15.57 2.20 -0.84
N LEU A 118 14.64 2.30 0.11
CA LEU A 118 14.94 2.31 1.54
C LEU A 118 15.73 1.07 1.96
N TYR A 119 15.34 -0.11 1.47
CA TYR A 119 16.08 -1.34 1.77
C TYR A 119 17.47 -1.35 1.12
N VAL A 120 17.56 -0.96 -0.17
CA VAL A 120 18.85 -0.91 -0.88
C VAL A 120 19.84 0.04 -0.20
N LEU A 121 19.38 1.20 0.26
CA LEU A 121 20.21 2.15 1.00
C LEU A 121 20.67 1.60 2.35
N GLN A 122 19.78 0.90 3.05
CA GLN A 122 20.11 0.26 4.33
C GLN A 122 21.16 -0.84 4.17
N GLU A 123 21.05 -1.66 3.12
CA GLU A 123 22.01 -2.74 2.87
C GLU A 123 23.40 -2.21 2.48
N LYS A 124 23.47 -1.09 1.73
CA LYS A 124 24.74 -0.45 1.35
C LYS A 124 25.47 0.19 2.54
N SER A 125 24.76 0.48 3.63
CA SER A 125 25.32 1.11 4.83
C SER A 125 25.90 0.10 5.84
N LYS A 126 25.75 -1.19 5.59
CA LYS A 126 26.36 -2.27 6.38
C LYS A 126 27.68 -2.70 5.77
#